data_AF-A0A6A6EGV3-F1
#
_entry.id   AF-A0A6A6EGV3-F1
#
_cell.length_a   1.000
_cell.length_b   1.000
_cell.length_c   1.000
_cell.angle_alpha   90.00
_cell.angle_beta   90.00
_cell.angle_gamma   90.00
#
_symmetry.space_group_name_H-M   'P 1'
#
loop_
_entity.id
_entity.type
_entity.pdbx_description
1 polymer ?
#
loop_
_entity_poly.entity_id
_entity_poly.type
_entity_poly.pdbx_seq_one_letter_code
_entity_poly.pdbx_strand_id
1 'polypeptide(L)'
;LASLVSGVTAASPATLYRGDSRGPNTIKDAGGFKAKGFDNPEGTLFEHVEGRLKHPSRDPFISTSSDIDVSKGHAGNGYLYTLDSSKIDEKIWDVAEEYEKAGKKYGHSEEKEFAVEHLIPWDAVTKIQKKKDGEWKTI
;
A
#
# COMPACT_ATOMS: atom_id res chain seq x y z
N LEU A 1 -38.30 0.26 -15.76
CA LEU A 1 -37.02 0.81 -16.29
C LEU A 1 -35.93 0.45 -15.30
N ALA A 2 -35.15 -0.60 -15.59
CA ALA A 2 -34.02 -0.98 -14.76
C ALA A 2 -32.83 -0.08 -15.15
N SER A 3 -32.39 0.78 -14.24
CA SER A 3 -31.21 1.62 -14.44
C SER A 3 -29.97 0.76 -14.25
N LEU A 4 -29.27 0.46 -15.34
CA LEU A 4 -27.95 -0.18 -15.29
C LEU A 4 -26.94 0.87 -14.83
N VAL A 5 -26.64 0.88 -13.53
CA VAL A 5 -25.49 1.64 -13.02
C VAL A 5 -24.25 0.91 -13.50
N SER A 6 -23.64 1.43 -14.56
CA SER A 6 -22.31 1.00 -14.99
C SER A 6 -21.33 1.41 -13.90
N GLY A 7 -20.98 0.47 -13.03
CA GLY A 7 -19.92 0.66 -12.05
C GLY A 7 -18.60 0.83 -12.78
N VAL A 8 -18.10 2.07 -12.82
CA VAL A 8 -16.69 2.31 -13.14
C VAL A 8 -15.91 1.73 -11.97
N THR A 9 -15.39 0.51 -12.12
CA THR A 9 -14.35 0.02 -11.22
C THR A 9 -13.15 0.93 -11.42
N ALA A 10 -12.82 1.77 -10.44
CA ALA A 10 -11.62 2.59 -10.49
C ALA A 10 -10.43 1.64 -10.66
N ALA A 11 -9.70 1.78 -11.77
CA ALA A 11 -8.50 1.00 -11.98
C ALA A 11 -7.45 1.47 -10.97
N SER A 12 -6.76 0.53 -10.32
CA SER A 12 -5.61 0.87 -9.47
C SER A 12 -4.60 1.68 -10.28
N PRO A 13 -3.94 2.69 -9.67
CA PRO A 13 -2.94 3.48 -10.36
C PRO A 13 -1.83 2.56 -10.84
N ALA A 14 -1.31 2.80 -12.04
CA ALA A 14 -0.24 1.98 -12.62
C ALA A 14 1.04 1.96 -11.78
N THR A 15 1.23 2.96 -10.92
CA THR A 15 2.39 3.08 -10.03
C THR A 15 1.94 3.36 -8.61
N LEU A 16 2.48 2.58 -7.68
CA LEU A 16 2.34 2.77 -6.25
C LEU A 16 3.71 3.02 -5.61
N TYR A 17 3.69 3.62 -4.43
CA TYR A 17 4.88 3.92 -3.66
C TYR A 17 4.75 3.38 -2.25
N ARG A 18 5.87 2.95 -1.66
CA ARG A 18 5.93 2.53 -0.27
C ARG A 18 7.22 3.02 0.37
N GLY A 19 7.08 3.70 1.51
CA GLY A 19 8.20 3.94 2.41
C GLY A 19 8.37 2.77 3.38
N ASP A 20 9.58 2.25 3.56
CA ASP A 20 9.86 1.16 4.50
C ASP A 20 11.27 1.27 5.08
N SER A 21 11.45 0.89 6.34
CA SER A 21 12.77 0.90 6.99
C SER A 21 13.64 -0.30 6.58
N ARG A 22 13.00 -1.41 6.15
CA ARG A 22 13.70 -2.62 5.70
C ARG A 22 14.41 -2.36 4.37
N GLY A 23 15.62 -2.89 4.25
CA GLY A 23 16.44 -2.74 3.06
C GLY A 23 16.07 -3.70 1.92
N PRO A 24 16.59 -3.44 0.71
CA PRO A 24 16.24 -4.20 -0.50
C PRO A 24 16.47 -5.70 -0.38
N ASN A 25 17.62 -6.12 0.17
CA ASN A 25 17.94 -7.54 0.32
C ASN A 25 16.92 -8.23 1.23
N THR A 26 16.55 -7.61 2.36
CA THR A 26 15.54 -8.17 3.28
C THR A 26 14.19 -8.35 2.60
N ILE A 27 13.74 -7.36 1.82
CA ILE A 27 12.47 -7.45 1.09
C ILE A 27 12.56 -8.51 -0.02
N LYS A 28 13.66 -8.54 -0.77
CA LYS A 28 13.89 -9.51 -1.84
C LYS A 28 13.95 -10.95 -1.31
N ASP A 29 14.68 -11.18 -0.23
CA ASP A 29 14.83 -12.51 0.39
C ASP A 29 13.49 -13.01 0.96
N ALA A 30 12.60 -12.11 1.35
CA ALA A 30 11.24 -12.44 1.76
C ALA A 30 10.28 -12.73 0.58
N GLY A 31 10.73 -12.54 -0.67
CA GLY A 31 9.92 -12.65 -1.88
C GLY A 31 9.09 -11.40 -2.20
N GLY A 32 9.31 -10.29 -1.48
CA GLY A 32 8.54 -9.06 -1.60
C GLY A 32 8.11 -8.50 -0.25
N PHE A 33 7.10 -7.62 -0.26
CA PHE A 33 6.47 -7.16 0.98
C PHE A 33 5.37 -8.13 1.37
N LYS A 34 5.49 -8.72 2.56
CA LYS A 34 4.42 -9.48 3.19
C LYS A 34 3.70 -8.62 4.22
N ALA A 35 2.38 -8.71 4.24
CA ALA A 35 1.55 -8.18 5.31
C ALA A 35 1.97 -8.83 6.64
N LYS A 36 1.74 -8.14 7.77
CA LYS A 36 2.17 -8.68 9.07
C LYS A 36 1.45 -9.99 9.37
N GLY A 37 0.17 -10.07 9.04
CA GLY A 37 -0.68 -11.24 9.19
C GLY A 37 -0.64 -12.22 8.05
N PHE A 38 0.39 -12.22 7.19
CA PHE A 38 0.45 -13.05 5.99
C PHE A 38 0.03 -14.51 6.22
N ASP A 39 0.53 -15.15 7.28
CA ASP A 39 0.22 -16.56 7.59
C ASP A 39 -1.07 -16.76 8.43
N ASN A 40 -1.62 -15.68 9.00
CA ASN A 40 -2.80 -15.75 9.87
C ASN A 40 -3.58 -14.41 9.88
N PRO A 41 -4.22 -14.03 8.77
CA PRO A 41 -4.82 -12.71 8.59
C PRO A 41 -6.07 -12.51 9.46
N GLU A 42 -6.27 -11.30 9.98
CA GLU A 42 -7.48 -10.88 10.68
C GLU A 42 -7.68 -9.37 10.59
N GLY A 43 -8.93 -8.96 10.39
CA GLY A 43 -9.36 -7.58 10.44
C GLY A 43 -9.83 -7.05 9.11
N THR A 44 -10.39 -5.85 9.14
CA THR A 44 -10.99 -5.16 7.99
C THR A 44 -10.11 -4.03 7.50
N LEU A 45 -10.32 -3.60 6.26
CA LEU A 45 -9.63 -2.44 5.68
C LEU A 45 -9.78 -1.20 6.57
N PHE A 46 -10.97 -0.94 7.09
CA PHE A 46 -11.22 0.21 7.98
C PHE A 46 -10.44 0.10 9.29
N GLU A 47 -10.38 -1.08 9.90
CA GLU A 47 -9.59 -1.26 11.13
C GLU A 47 -8.09 -1.10 10.89
N HIS A 48 -7.60 -1.53 9.72
CA HIS A 48 -6.22 -1.29 9.28
C HIS A 48 -5.93 0.20 9.15
N VAL A 49 -6.71 0.92 8.34
CA VAL A 49 -6.55 2.36 8.08
C VAL A 49 -6.67 3.18 9.35
N GLU A 50 -7.58 2.81 10.26
CA GLU A 50 -7.77 3.53 11.52
C GLU A 50 -6.79 3.11 12.62
N GLY A 51 -5.92 2.13 12.38
CA GLY A 51 -4.98 1.60 13.37
C GLY A 51 -5.67 0.92 14.56
N ARG A 52 -6.85 0.33 14.36
CA ARG A 52 -7.70 -0.27 15.41
C ARG A 52 -7.82 -1.79 15.33
N LEU A 53 -6.99 -2.45 14.53
CA LEU A 53 -6.94 -3.90 14.46
C LEU A 53 -6.77 -4.51 15.86
N LYS A 54 -7.62 -5.48 16.19
CA LYS A 54 -7.55 -6.22 17.46
C LYS A 54 -6.18 -6.88 17.67
N HIS A 55 -5.60 -7.41 16.59
CA HIS A 55 -4.27 -8.00 16.60
C HIS A 55 -3.43 -7.38 15.46
N PRO A 56 -2.68 -6.30 15.71
CA PRO A 56 -1.90 -5.63 14.67
C PRO A 56 -0.82 -6.51 14.01
N SER A 57 -0.43 -7.62 14.65
CA SER A 57 0.46 -8.63 14.05
C SER A 57 -0.24 -9.52 13.02
N ARG A 58 -1.58 -9.47 12.95
CA ARG A 58 -2.42 -10.22 12.01
C ARG A 58 -2.99 -9.35 10.89
N ASP A 59 -2.50 -8.10 10.79
CA ASP A 59 -2.90 -7.15 9.75
C ASP A 59 -2.70 -7.76 8.35
N PRO A 60 -3.77 -7.93 7.56
CA PRO A 60 -3.69 -8.53 6.23
C PRO A 60 -3.27 -7.53 5.15
N PHE A 61 -3.13 -6.24 5.47
CA PHE A 61 -2.89 -5.20 4.48
C PHE A 61 -1.46 -4.66 4.50
N ILE A 62 -1.04 -4.18 3.34
CA ILE A 62 0.21 -3.48 3.12
C ILE A 62 -0.13 -2.10 2.57
N SER A 63 0.06 -1.07 3.38
CA SER A 63 -0.16 0.31 2.96
C SER A 63 0.82 0.72 1.85
N THR A 64 0.26 1.29 0.80
CA THR A 64 1.01 1.98 -0.26
C THR A 64 0.30 3.30 -0.57
N SER A 65 0.93 4.18 -1.32
CA SER A 65 0.31 5.44 -1.74
C SER A 65 0.51 5.66 -3.23
N SER A 66 -0.44 6.30 -3.89
CA SER A 66 -0.22 6.85 -5.23
C SER A 66 0.65 8.11 -5.22
N ASP A 67 0.93 8.67 -4.04
CA ASP A 67 1.71 9.88 -3.85
C ASP A 67 3.12 9.56 -3.32
N ILE A 68 4.10 9.92 -4.14
CA ILE A 68 5.51 9.67 -3.83
C ILE A 68 5.97 10.45 -2.60
N ASP A 69 5.46 11.65 -2.35
CA ASP A 69 5.93 12.50 -1.27
C ASP A 69 5.36 12.04 0.09
N VAL A 70 4.12 11.53 0.10
CA VAL A 70 3.57 10.78 1.25
C VAL A 70 4.49 9.60 1.58
N SER A 71 4.86 8.80 0.59
CA SER A 71 5.71 7.62 0.81
C SER A 71 7.14 7.97 1.24
N LYS A 72 7.72 9.06 0.73
CA LYS A 72 9.01 9.58 1.23
C LYS A 72 8.92 10.02 2.68
N GLY A 73 7.81 10.65 3.07
CA GLY A 73 7.55 11.03 4.46
C GLY A 73 7.56 9.81 5.38
N HIS A 74 6.83 8.76 5.01
CA HIS A 74 6.78 7.48 5.72
C HIS A 74 8.13 6.75 5.74
N ALA A 75 8.90 6.82 4.66
CA ALA A 75 10.22 6.20 4.59
C ALA A 75 11.19 6.80 5.62
N GLY A 76 11.12 8.11 5.89
CA GLY A 76 12.05 8.80 6.77
C GLY A 76 13.51 8.62 6.34
N ASN A 77 14.30 7.90 7.13
CA ASN A 77 15.70 7.52 6.83
C ASN A 77 15.83 6.11 6.18
N GLY A 78 14.71 5.44 5.93
CA GLY A 78 14.62 4.15 5.26
C GLY A 78 14.71 4.27 3.74
N TYR A 79 13.88 3.50 3.06
CA TYR A 79 13.89 3.31 1.62
C TYR A 79 12.53 3.65 1.04
N LEU A 80 12.54 4.29 -0.12
CA LEU A 80 11.37 4.49 -0.95
C LEU A 80 11.39 3.43 -2.05
N TYR A 81 10.30 2.67 -2.15
CA TYR A 81 10.07 1.68 -3.19
C TYR A 81 9.03 2.20 -4.16
N THR A 82 9.32 2.14 -5.46
CA THR A 82 8.36 2.32 -6.54
C THR A 82 7.89 0.96 -7.00
N LEU A 83 6.58 0.81 -7.13
CA LEU A 83 5.89 -0.43 -7.38
C LEU A 83 5.08 -0.32 -8.67
N ASP A 84 5.18 -1.33 -9.53
CA ASP A 84 4.32 -1.54 -10.68
C ASP A 84 3.09 -2.36 -10.25
N SER A 85 1.93 -1.73 -10.20
CA SER A 85 0.70 -2.37 -9.72
C SER A 85 0.19 -3.46 -10.64
N SER A 86 0.59 -3.45 -11.92
CA SER A 86 0.20 -4.49 -12.88
C SER A 86 0.83 -5.85 -12.59
N LYS A 87 1.84 -5.88 -11.70
CA LYS A 87 2.53 -7.09 -11.25
C LYS A 87 2.09 -7.55 -9.86
N ILE A 88 1.03 -6.96 -9.31
CA ILE A 88 0.45 -7.34 -8.04
C ILE A 88 -0.83 -8.12 -8.34
N ASP A 89 -0.81 -9.42 -8.05
CA ASP A 89 -1.96 -10.30 -8.26
C ASP A 89 -3.01 -10.19 -7.13
N GLU A 90 -2.57 -9.71 -5.97
CA GLU A 90 -3.41 -9.52 -4.79
C GLU A 90 -4.37 -8.33 -4.96
N LYS A 91 -5.46 -8.34 -4.19
CA LYS A 91 -6.44 -7.25 -4.24
C LYS A 91 -5.83 -5.94 -3.75
N ILE A 92 -6.01 -4.89 -4.55
CA ILE A 92 -5.64 -3.51 -4.21
C ILE A 92 -6.93 -2.72 -3.94
N TRP A 93 -7.03 -2.16 -2.74
CA TRP A 93 -8.16 -1.35 -2.33
C TRP A 93 -7.82 0.12 -2.43
N ASP A 94 -8.58 0.90 -3.20
CA ASP A 94 -8.58 2.36 -3.08
C ASP A 94 -9.29 2.73 -1.78
N VAL A 95 -8.53 3.17 -0.78
CA VAL A 95 -9.09 3.42 0.55
C VAL A 95 -10.13 4.53 0.50
N ALA A 96 -9.90 5.60 -0.27
CA ALA A 96 -10.84 6.71 -0.37
C ALA A 96 -12.17 6.25 -0.97
N GLU A 97 -12.12 5.43 -2.03
CA GLU A 97 -13.31 4.86 -2.66
C GLU A 97 -14.09 3.94 -1.71
N GLU A 98 -13.41 3.10 -0.93
CA GLU A 98 -14.08 2.21 0.03
C GLU A 98 -14.74 2.96 1.18
N TYR A 99 -14.15 4.07 1.64
CA TYR A 99 -14.81 4.97 2.60
C TYR A 99 -16.04 5.65 2.01
N GLU A 100 -15.96 6.13 0.75
CA GLU A 100 -17.10 6.72 0.04
C GLU A 100 -18.24 5.72 -0.10
N LYS A 101 -17.96 4.50 -0.59
CA LYS A 101 -18.93 3.40 -0.73
C LYS A 101 -19.61 3.06 0.60
N ALA A 102 -18.86 3.09 1.70
CA ALA A 102 -19.38 2.81 3.03
C ALA A 102 -20.15 3.99 3.66
N GLY A 103 -20.19 5.16 3.01
CA GLY A 103 -20.78 6.38 3.57
C GLY A 103 -20.04 6.86 4.83
N LYS A 104 -18.74 6.55 4.94
CA LYS A 104 -17.89 6.90 6.09
C LYS A 104 -17.01 8.10 5.76
N LYS A 105 -16.71 8.93 6.76
CA LYS A 105 -15.72 9.99 6.62
C LYS A 105 -14.31 9.39 6.63
N TYR A 106 -13.55 9.59 5.57
CA TYR A 106 -12.13 9.22 5.54
C TYR A 106 -11.29 10.28 6.25
N GLY A 107 -10.64 9.89 7.35
CA GLY A 107 -9.84 10.79 8.19
C GLY A 107 -8.45 11.10 7.66
N HIS A 108 -7.96 10.32 6.69
CA HIS A 108 -6.57 10.32 6.22
C HIS A 108 -6.47 10.44 4.69
N SER A 109 -7.41 11.15 4.07
CA SER A 109 -7.49 11.31 2.61
C SER A 109 -6.22 11.86 1.95
N GLU A 110 -5.41 12.60 2.71
CA GLU A 110 -4.11 13.14 2.30
C GLU A 110 -3.07 12.05 2.02
N GLU A 111 -3.23 10.85 2.59
CA GLU A 111 -2.30 9.74 2.40
C GLU A 111 -2.45 9.10 1.02
N LYS A 112 -3.61 9.30 0.35
CA LYS A 112 -3.93 8.72 -0.97
C LYS A 112 -3.60 7.23 -1.00
N GLU A 113 -4.05 6.54 0.04
CA GLU A 113 -3.65 5.17 0.32
C GLU A 113 -4.32 4.19 -0.65
N PHE A 114 -3.51 3.25 -1.12
CA PHE A 114 -3.95 2.01 -1.72
C PHE A 114 -3.46 0.85 -0.84
N ALA A 115 -4.37 0.10 -0.25
CA ALA A 115 -4.03 -1.02 0.61
C ALA A 115 -3.99 -2.32 -0.22
N VAL A 116 -2.83 -2.99 -0.24
CA VAL A 116 -2.66 -4.27 -0.93
C VAL A 116 -2.85 -5.41 0.07
N GLU A 117 -3.65 -6.42 -0.26
CA GLU A 117 -3.78 -7.61 0.58
C GLU A 117 -2.53 -8.50 0.50
N HIS A 118 -2.14 -9.08 1.62
CA HIS A 118 -1.16 -10.18 1.79
C HIS A 118 0.25 -9.97 1.23
N LEU A 119 0.45 -9.84 -0.08
CA LEU A 119 1.74 -9.85 -0.75
C LEU A 119 1.84 -8.82 -1.87
N ILE A 120 2.90 -8.01 -1.83
CA ILE A 120 3.43 -7.31 -3.00
C ILE A 120 4.69 -8.08 -3.43
N PRO A 121 4.68 -8.81 -4.55
CA PRO A 121 5.81 -9.62 -4.95
C PRO A 121 7.03 -8.76 -5.29
N TRP A 122 8.24 -9.30 -5.11
CA TRP A 122 9.47 -8.58 -5.44
C TRP A 122 9.50 -8.07 -6.89
N ASP A 123 8.92 -8.81 -7.82
CA ASP A 123 8.86 -8.44 -9.24
C ASP A 123 8.07 -7.15 -9.50
N ALA A 124 7.18 -6.75 -8.58
CA ALA A 124 6.50 -5.46 -8.62
C ALA A 124 7.43 -4.28 -8.26
N VAL A 125 8.54 -4.51 -7.57
CA VAL A 125 9.51 -3.45 -7.22
C VAL A 125 10.31 -3.05 -8.46
N THR A 126 10.06 -1.84 -8.97
CA THR A 126 10.73 -1.33 -10.19
C THR A 126 11.85 -0.36 -9.90
N LYS A 127 11.83 0.31 -8.74
CA LYS A 127 12.86 1.27 -8.34
C LYS A 127 12.96 1.35 -6.83
N ILE A 128 14.18 1.56 -6.35
CA ILE A 128 14.47 1.74 -4.93
C ILE A 128 15.30 3.01 -4.78
N GLN A 129 14.92 3.85 -3.82
CA GLN A 129 15.67 5.06 -3.48
C GLN A 129 15.96 5.10 -1.99
N LYS A 130 17.09 5.71 -1.63
CA LYS A 130 17.45 6.03 -0.25
C LYS A 130 17.85 7.49 -0.15
N LYS A 131 17.57 8.12 0.99
CA LYS A 131 18.02 9.48 1.28
C LYS A 131 19.52 9.47 1.58
N LYS A 132 20.31 10.20 0.79
CA LYS A 132 21.75 10.43 0.97
C LYS A 132 21.99 11.93 0.88
N ASP A 133 22.58 12.51 1.93
CA ASP A 133 22.89 13.95 2.01
C ASP A 133 21.67 14.85 1.75
N GLY A 134 20.49 14.43 2.24
CA GLY A 134 19.23 15.17 2.07
C GLY A 134 18.47 14.84 0.77
N GLU A 135 19.11 14.18 -0.19
CA GLU A 135 18.54 13.90 -1.51
C GLU A 135 18.18 12.42 -1.70
N TRP A 136 17.07 12.15 -2.38
CA TRP A 136 16.68 10.78 -2.73
C TRP A 136 17.47 10.28 -3.93
N LYS A 137 18.31 9.27 -3.74
CA LYS A 137 19.13 8.65 -4.80
C LYS A 137 18.69 7.21 -5.03
N THR A 138 18.64 6.82 -6.30
CA THR A 138 18.48 5.40 -6.67
C THR A 138 19.71 4.62 -6.19
N ILE A 139 19.51 3.41 -5.69
CA ILE A 139 20.56 2.51 -5.20
C ILE A 139 20.57 1.17 -5.92
#